data_AF-A0A6B3FGU1-F1
#
_entry.id   AF-A0A6B3FGU1-F1
#
_cell.length_a   1.000
_cell.length_b   1.000
_cell.length_c   1.000
_cell.angle_alpha   90.00
_cell.angle_beta   90.00
_cell.angle_gamma   90.00
#
_symmetry.space_group_name_H-M   'P 1'
#
loop_
_entity.id
_entity.type
_entity.pdbx_description
1 polymer ?
#
loop_
_entity_poly.entity_id
_entity_poly.type
_entity_poly.pdbx_seq_one_letter_code
_entity_poly.pdbx_strand_id
1 'polypeptide(L)'
;VSTASYLLRWQHRPTPLGLFAGTAPVTVGPRATARWRDKHRVLMRPDSEWVTDLVLRLQRTPALLNRLPLVANNSAHTRGDRLVAPGPPSDGYAILLAPVEISVRNARPVAAAMSAART
;
A
#
# COMPACT_ATOMS: atom_id res chain seq x y z
N VAL A 1 20.98 23.89 -3.31
CA VAL A 1 20.72 23.36 -4.67
C VAL A 1 19.32 22.77 -4.67
N SER A 2 18.36 23.34 -5.39
CA SER A 2 16.99 22.77 -5.44
C SER A 2 16.31 23.09 -6.76
N THR A 3 16.13 24.37 -7.11
CA THR A 3 15.37 24.78 -8.30
C THR A 3 16.00 24.35 -9.63
N ALA A 4 17.33 24.54 -9.79
CA ALA A 4 18.03 24.15 -11.01
C ALA A 4 17.93 22.64 -11.29
N SER A 5 18.07 21.80 -10.26
CA SER A 5 17.93 20.35 -10.39
C SER A 5 16.52 19.91 -10.78
N TYR A 6 15.49 20.57 -10.23
CA TYR A 6 14.10 20.29 -10.61
C TYR A 6 13.76 20.79 -12.02
N LEU A 7 14.35 21.91 -12.48
CA LEU A 7 14.23 22.36 -13.87
C LEU A 7 14.86 21.35 -14.84
N LEU A 8 16.08 20.88 -14.55
CA LEU A 8 16.72 19.83 -15.35
C LEU A 8 15.90 18.53 -15.34
N ARG A 9 15.30 18.17 -14.20
CA ARG A 9 14.40 17.01 -14.12
C ARG A 9 13.18 17.18 -15.04
N TRP A 10 12.51 18.33 -14.96
CA TRP A 10 11.35 18.67 -15.80
C TRP A 10 11.67 18.57 -17.28
N GLN A 11 12.87 19.01 -17.68
CA GLN A 11 13.26 19.06 -19.09
C GLN A 11 13.78 17.73 -19.63
N HIS A 12 14.35 16.86 -18.80
CA HIS A 12 15.18 15.76 -19.32
C HIS A 12 14.89 14.36 -18.76
N ARG A 13 14.18 14.21 -17.63
CA ARG A 13 13.93 12.87 -17.05
C ARG A 13 12.56 12.33 -17.44
N PRO A 14 12.47 11.24 -18.22
CA PRO A 14 11.19 10.61 -18.57
C PRO A 14 10.61 9.73 -17.45
N THR A 15 11.29 9.61 -16.30
CA THR A 15 10.83 8.77 -15.18
C THR A 15 9.55 9.36 -14.55
N PRO A 16 8.40 8.65 -14.62
CA PRO A 16 7.13 9.17 -14.11
C PRO A 16 7.22 9.51 -12.61
N LEU A 17 7.08 10.78 -12.28
CA LEU A 17 7.09 11.27 -10.90
C LEU A 17 6.36 12.62 -10.82
N GLY A 18 5.35 12.69 -9.96
CA GLY A 18 4.58 13.92 -9.75
C GLY A 18 4.06 14.48 -11.06
N LEU A 19 4.28 15.77 -11.28
CA LEU A 19 3.89 16.47 -12.51
C LEU A 19 5.02 16.60 -13.53
N PHE A 20 6.21 16.05 -13.26
CA PHE A 20 7.40 16.21 -14.12
C PHE A 20 7.34 15.34 -15.39
N ALA A 21 6.75 14.16 -15.29
CA ALA A 21 6.62 13.21 -16.40
C ALA A 21 5.39 12.32 -16.17
N GLY A 22 4.77 11.88 -17.26
CA GLY A 22 3.57 11.03 -17.24
C GLY A 22 3.77 9.69 -17.91
N THR A 23 2.70 8.91 -17.98
CA THR A 23 2.63 7.65 -18.73
C THR A 23 1.64 7.76 -19.88
N ALA A 24 1.84 6.95 -20.91
CA ALA A 24 0.95 6.85 -22.07
C ALA A 24 0.86 5.39 -22.52
N PRO A 25 -0.29 4.95 -23.08
CA PRO A 25 -0.41 3.62 -23.65
C PRO A 25 0.48 3.48 -24.89
N VAL A 26 0.95 2.25 -25.13
CA VAL A 26 1.70 1.87 -26.32
C VAL A 26 1.01 0.67 -26.97
N THR A 27 0.98 0.68 -28.30
CA THR A 27 0.49 -0.44 -29.13
C THR A 27 1.59 -0.86 -30.09
N VAL A 28 1.72 -2.17 -30.34
CA VAL A 28 2.70 -2.72 -31.29
C VAL A 28 2.08 -2.82 -32.68
N GLY A 29 2.81 -2.39 -33.71
CA GLY A 29 2.34 -2.41 -35.09
C GLY A 29 3.49 -2.29 -36.11
N PRO A 30 3.19 -2.37 -37.41
CA PRO A 30 4.19 -2.44 -38.49
C PRO A 30 4.96 -1.12 -38.72
N ARG A 31 4.52 -0.01 -38.11
CA ARG A 31 5.17 1.31 -38.23
C ARG A 31 5.29 1.97 -36.86
N ALA A 32 6.44 2.59 -36.60
CA ALA A 32 6.65 3.43 -35.43
C ALA A 32 6.00 4.80 -35.64
N THR A 33 5.05 5.16 -34.79
CA THR A 33 4.45 6.49 -34.74
C THR A 33 4.26 6.89 -33.29
N ALA A 34 4.32 8.19 -33.01
CA ALA A 34 4.01 8.68 -31.69
C ALA A 34 3.27 10.03 -31.79
N ARG A 35 2.36 10.27 -30.86
CA ARG A 35 1.50 11.46 -30.84
C ARG A 35 1.46 12.05 -29.44
N TRP A 36 1.86 13.31 -29.34
CA TRP A 36 1.78 14.12 -28.14
C TRP A 36 0.43 14.82 -28.14
N ARG A 37 -0.24 14.81 -27.00
CA ARG A 37 -1.52 15.51 -26.79
C ARG A 37 -1.34 16.44 -25.60
N ASP A 38 -2.14 17.51 -25.59
CA ASP A 38 -2.17 18.56 -24.56
C ASP A 38 -3.13 18.24 -23.40
N LYS A 39 -4.01 17.26 -23.56
CA LYS A 39 -4.99 16.84 -22.53
C LYS A 39 -4.40 15.88 -21.49
N HIS A 40 -3.34 16.30 -20.80
CA HIS A 40 -2.78 15.53 -19.67
C HIS A 40 -3.78 15.46 -18.51
N ARG A 41 -3.97 14.28 -17.92
CA ARG A 41 -4.85 14.09 -16.75
C ARG A 41 -4.00 13.78 -15.53
N VAL A 42 -4.25 14.50 -14.44
CA VAL A 42 -3.61 14.25 -13.14
C VAL A 42 -4.53 13.36 -12.31
N LEU A 43 -3.98 12.27 -11.79
CA LEU A 43 -4.61 11.46 -10.75
C LEU A 43 -3.87 11.69 -9.44
N MET A 44 -4.54 12.28 -8.47
CA MET A 44 -3.98 12.50 -7.14
C MET A 44 -4.40 11.37 -6.21
N ARG A 45 -3.48 10.92 -5.36
CA ARG A 45 -3.76 10.02 -4.25
C ARG A 45 -3.16 10.61 -2.97
N PRO A 46 -3.78 10.39 -1.81
CA PRO A 46 -3.12 10.63 -0.54
C PRO A 46 -1.82 9.83 -0.44
N ASP A 47 -0.88 10.34 0.33
CA ASP A 47 0.33 9.62 0.66
C ASP A 47 0.00 8.33 1.45
N SER A 48 0.65 7.22 1.09
CA SER A 48 0.32 5.90 1.66
C SER A 48 0.70 5.79 3.14
N GLU A 49 1.78 6.46 3.58
CA GLU A 49 2.20 6.49 4.98
C GLU A 49 1.17 7.27 5.80
N TRP A 50 0.77 8.44 5.30
CA TRP A 50 -0.28 9.25 5.93
C TRP A 50 -1.63 8.51 6.05
N VAL A 51 -2.04 7.77 5.02
CA VAL A 51 -3.27 6.93 5.08
C VAL A 51 -3.10 5.81 6.11
N THR A 52 -1.93 5.17 6.18
CA THR A 52 -1.65 4.10 7.13
C THR A 52 -1.77 4.61 8.57
N ASP A 53 -1.19 5.77 8.88
CA ASP A 53 -1.31 6.41 10.19
C ASP A 53 -2.76 6.71 10.57
N LEU A 54 -3.56 7.19 9.61
CA LEU A 54 -4.98 7.43 9.82
C LEU A 54 -5.71 6.13 10.16
N VAL A 55 -5.47 5.05 9.41
CA VAL A 55 -6.07 3.73 9.65
C VAL A 55 -5.70 3.21 11.04
N LEU A 56 -4.42 3.30 11.43
CA LEU A 56 -3.95 2.86 12.76
C LEU A 56 -4.64 3.63 13.89
N ARG A 57 -4.85 4.94 13.73
CA ARG A 57 -5.60 5.76 14.71
C ARG A 57 -7.07 5.35 14.80
N LEU A 58 -7.71 5.11 13.66
CA LEU A 58 -9.11 4.67 13.62
C LEU A 58 -9.29 3.29 14.25
N GLN A 59 -8.35 2.36 14.02
CA GLN A 59 -8.34 1.04 14.64
C GLN A 59 -8.17 1.09 16.17
N ARG A 60 -7.62 2.17 16.74
CA ARG A 60 -7.54 2.35 18.21
C ARG A 60 -8.84 2.85 18.82
N THR A 61 -9.89 3.08 18.04
CA THR A 61 -11.20 3.58 18.52
C THR A 61 -12.18 2.41 18.69
N PRO A 62 -12.47 1.95 19.93
CA PRO A 62 -13.29 0.74 20.13
C PRO A 62 -14.71 0.86 19.57
N ALA A 63 -15.33 2.04 19.71
CA ALA A 63 -16.67 2.31 19.18
C ALA A 63 -16.74 2.19 17.64
N LEU A 64 -15.64 2.47 16.94
CA LEU A 64 -15.55 2.30 15.50
C LEU A 64 -15.28 0.84 15.14
N LEU A 65 -14.30 0.21 15.79
CA LEU A 65 -13.98 -1.22 15.57
C LEU A 65 -15.20 -2.12 15.71
N ASN A 66 -16.05 -1.90 16.72
CA ASN A 66 -17.27 -2.67 16.95
C ASN A 66 -18.31 -2.58 15.83
N ARG A 67 -18.15 -1.62 14.89
CA ARG A 67 -19.07 -1.39 13.77
C ARG A 67 -18.47 -1.79 12.42
N LEU A 68 -17.18 -2.15 12.38
CA LEU A 68 -16.50 -2.50 11.15
C LEU A 68 -16.62 -4.01 10.88
N PRO A 69 -16.91 -4.43 9.65
CA PRO A 69 -16.75 -5.83 9.27
C PRO A 69 -15.26 -6.19 9.35
N LEU A 70 -14.95 -7.31 9.98
CA LEU A 70 -13.60 -7.85 10.07
C LEU A 70 -13.49 -9.09 9.19
N VAL A 71 -12.40 -9.15 8.43
CA VAL A 71 -12.06 -10.31 7.59
C VAL A 71 -10.74 -10.89 8.07
N ALA A 72 -10.65 -12.21 8.13
CA ALA A 72 -9.43 -12.92 8.45
C ALA A 72 -8.35 -12.58 7.41
N ASN A 73 -7.15 -12.22 7.88
CA ASN A 73 -6.01 -12.01 6.99
C ASN A 73 -5.76 -13.30 6.19
N ASN A 74 -5.96 -13.23 4.88
CA ASN A 74 -5.84 -14.37 3.97
C ASN A 74 -4.40 -14.86 3.77
N SER A 75 -3.40 -14.11 4.25
CA SER A 75 -2.00 -14.54 4.31
C SER A 75 -1.68 -15.31 5.60
N ALA A 76 -2.62 -15.36 6.56
CA ALA A 76 -2.41 -16.09 7.81
C ALA A 76 -2.56 -17.61 7.60
N HIS A 77 -1.67 -18.39 8.21
CA HIS A 77 -1.68 -19.85 8.15
C HIS A 77 -1.28 -20.46 9.50
N THR A 78 -1.65 -21.72 9.72
CA THR A 78 -1.26 -22.45 10.93
C THR A 78 0.11 -23.11 10.75
N ARG A 79 1.01 -22.95 11.72
CA ARG A 79 2.30 -23.61 11.81
C ARG A 79 2.42 -24.28 13.19
N GLY A 80 2.14 -25.58 13.25
CA GLY A 80 2.04 -26.30 14.54
C GLY A 80 0.89 -25.77 15.40
N ASP A 81 1.19 -25.41 16.65
CA ASP A 81 0.23 -24.82 17.59
C ASP A 81 0.11 -23.29 17.49
N ARG A 82 0.63 -22.70 16.39
CA ARG A 82 0.70 -21.25 16.17
C ARG A 82 -0.09 -20.82 14.94
N LEU A 83 -0.71 -19.66 15.03
CA LEU A 83 -1.21 -18.91 13.87
C LEU A 83 -0.14 -17.89 13.49
N VAL A 84 0.22 -17.87 12.22
CA VAL A 84 1.31 -17.08 11.68
C VAL A 84 0.80 -16.22 10.55
N ALA A 85 1.23 -14.97 10.47
CA ALA A 85 0.91 -14.05 9.38
C ALA A 85 2.13 -13.15 9.08
N PRO A 86 2.24 -12.60 7.86
CA PRO A 86 3.18 -11.52 7.60
C PRO A 86 3.01 -10.41 8.64
N GLY A 87 4.13 -9.85 9.11
CA GLY A 87 4.05 -8.69 9.98
C GLY A 87 3.44 -7.49 9.25
N PRO A 88 3.00 -6.47 10.00
CA PRO A 88 2.49 -5.27 9.40
C PRO A 88 3.62 -4.61 8.59
N PRO A 89 3.29 -3.91 7.50
CA PRO A 89 4.30 -3.15 6.76
C PRO A 89 5.00 -2.17 7.69
N SER A 90 6.24 -1.82 7.35
CA SER A 90 6.93 -0.70 8.01
C SER A 90 6.06 0.54 7.93
N ASP A 91 5.61 1.05 9.07
CA ASP A 91 5.00 2.37 9.17
C ASP A 91 6.11 3.44 9.36
N GLY A 92 5.70 4.71 9.38
CA GLY A 92 6.62 5.84 9.60
C GLY A 92 7.41 5.79 10.91
N TYR A 93 7.01 4.92 11.84
CA TYR A 93 7.60 4.79 13.17
C TYR A 93 8.52 3.56 13.30
N ALA A 94 8.37 2.55 12.44
CA ALA A 94 9.12 1.27 12.49
C ALA A 94 9.86 0.94 11.18
N ILE A 95 10.36 1.95 10.46
CA ILE A 95 11.02 1.82 9.14
C ILE A 95 12.13 0.75 9.09
N LEU A 96 12.90 0.57 10.17
CA LEU A 96 14.04 -0.36 10.22
C LEU A 96 13.80 -1.60 11.11
N LEU A 97 12.65 -1.72 11.76
CA LEU A 97 12.36 -2.76 12.77
C LEU A 97 10.97 -3.38 12.60
N ALA A 98 10.33 -3.20 11.44
CA ALA A 98 9.06 -3.85 11.16
C ALA A 98 9.24 -5.38 11.23
N PRO A 99 8.42 -6.09 12.02
CA PRO A 99 8.56 -7.53 12.14
C PRO A 99 8.21 -8.16 10.79
N VAL A 100 9.02 -9.11 10.35
CA VAL A 100 8.75 -9.87 9.11
C VAL A 100 7.50 -10.75 9.29
N GLU A 101 7.25 -11.20 10.51
CA GLU A 101 6.20 -12.17 10.84
C GLU A 101 5.60 -11.88 12.22
N ILE A 102 4.28 -12.04 12.33
CA ILE A 102 3.58 -12.14 13.61
C ILE A 102 3.23 -13.61 13.82
N SER A 103 3.52 -14.11 15.03
CA SER A 103 3.18 -15.45 15.45
C SER A 103 2.45 -15.39 16.79
N VAL A 104 1.24 -15.94 16.85
CA VAL A 104 0.42 -16.04 18.07
C VAL A 104 0.03 -17.50 18.31
N ARG A 105 -0.29 -17.85 19.55
CA ARG A 105 -0.77 -19.21 19.87
C ARG A 105 -2.12 -19.40 19.19
N ASN A 106 -2.28 -20.51 18.47
CA ASN A 106 -3.56 -20.88 17.86
C ASN A 106 -4.48 -21.51 18.91
N ALA A 107 -4.80 -20.73 19.94
CA ALA A 107 -5.73 -21.14 20.99
C ALA A 107 -7.17 -21.19 20.45
N ARG A 108 -8.07 -21.89 21.15
CA ARG A 108 -9.48 -22.04 20.75
C ARG A 108 -10.17 -20.70 20.39
N PRO A 109 -10.01 -19.60 21.15
CA PRO A 109 -10.62 -18.32 20.79
C PRO A 109 -10.07 -17.72 19.49
N VAL A 110 -8.77 -17.88 19.22
CA VAL A 110 -8.13 -17.40 17.98
C VAL A 110 -8.65 -18.18 16.78
N ALA A 111 -8.69 -19.51 16.88
CA ALA A 111 -9.23 -20.37 15.83
C ALA A 111 -10.71 -20.07 15.53
N ALA A 112 -11.52 -19.83 16.58
CA ALA A 112 -12.92 -19.46 16.45
C ALA A 112 -13.09 -18.11 15.75
N ALA A 113 -12.33 -17.09 16.16
CA ALA A 113 -12.37 -15.75 15.54
C ALA A 113 -11.95 -15.79 14.06
N MET A 114 -10.86 -16.48 13.73
CA MET A 114 -10.42 -16.66 12.35
C MET A 114 -11.44 -17.41 11.50
N SER A 115 -12.13 -18.39 12.09
CA SER A 115 -13.19 -19.12 11.39
C SER A 115 -14.43 -18.26 11.14
N ALA A 116 -14.80 -17.41 12.09
CA ALA A 116 -15.96 -16.52 11.99
C ALA A 116 -15.75 -15.40 10.95
N ALA A 117 -14.51 -15.00 10.73
CA ALA A 117 -14.14 -13.90 9.82
C ALA A 117 -13.74 -14.38 8.40
N ARG A 118 -14.17 -15.56 7.95
CA ARG A 118 -13.73 -16.16 6.67
C ARG A 118 -14.33 -15.53 5.39
N THR A 119 -15.18 -14.52 5.51
CA THR A 119 -15.93 -13.90 4.40
C THR A 119 -15.79 -12.39 4.39
#